data_AF-A0A2N8TBK9-F1
#
_entry.id   AF-A0A2N8TBK9-F1
#
_cell.length_a   1.000
_cell.length_b   1.000
_cell.length_c   1.000
_cell.angle_alpha   90.00
_cell.angle_beta   90.00
_cell.angle_gamma   90.00
#
_symmetry.space_group_name_H-M   'P 1'
#
loop_
_entity.id
_entity.type
_entity.pdbx_description
1 polymer ?
#
loop_
_entity_poly.entity_id
_entity_poly.type
_entity_poly.pdbx_seq_one_letter_code
_entity_poly.pdbx_strand_id
1 'polypeptide(L)'
;VRLLLDDGELAQDEAALLMGLVLSPGTPPADAAAWIEGFVGGTSGGGMLLVHDERLLGLVDAWLTGVPAEAFTDVLPLLRRTFSAYEPGVRRTLGELVRRGPGTGGGATAAGTGTPGFAADFDTVRADAVLPVVRLLLGLDEVDENTDNDLAGVTG
;
A
#
# COMPACT_ATOMS: atom_id res chain seq x y z
N VAL A 1 -2.45 -19.25 15.65
CA VAL A 1 -2.58 -17.86 15.15
C VAL A 1 -1.91 -17.64 13.80
N ARG A 2 -0.80 -18.33 13.48
CA ARG A 2 -0.12 -18.29 12.17
C ARG A 2 -0.86 -18.96 10.99
N LEU A 3 -2.08 -19.48 11.20
CA LEU A 3 -2.87 -20.23 10.19
C LEU A 3 -4.08 -19.46 9.66
N LEU A 4 -4.30 -18.22 10.11
CA LEU A 4 -5.30 -17.28 9.58
C LEU A 4 -4.66 -16.17 8.74
N LEU A 5 -3.36 -16.29 8.43
CA LEU A 5 -2.53 -15.22 7.88
C LEU A 5 -2.09 -15.49 6.43
N ASP A 6 -2.71 -16.48 5.78
CA ASP A 6 -2.32 -16.97 4.45
C ASP A 6 -3.35 -16.67 3.33
N ASP A 7 -4.46 -15.98 3.62
CA ASP A 7 -5.54 -15.83 2.63
C ASP A 7 -5.49 -14.52 1.80
N GLY A 8 -4.38 -13.77 1.85
CA GLY A 8 -4.14 -12.67 0.91
C GLY A 8 -5.12 -11.49 0.94
N GLU A 9 -6.07 -11.46 1.88
CA GLU A 9 -7.17 -10.49 1.96
C GLU A 9 -7.31 -9.90 3.37
N LEU A 10 -6.20 -9.59 4.04
CA LEU A 10 -6.24 -8.49 5.00
C LEU A 10 -6.17 -7.22 4.17
N ALA A 11 -7.33 -6.63 3.89
CA ALA A 11 -7.43 -5.33 3.26
C ALA A 11 -6.39 -4.40 3.90
N GLN A 12 -5.58 -3.72 3.11
CA GLN A 12 -4.44 -2.91 3.59
C GLN A 12 -4.82 -1.96 4.74
N ASP A 13 -6.10 -1.56 4.79
CA ASP A 13 -6.73 -0.78 5.85
C ASP A 13 -6.78 -1.48 7.22
N GLU A 14 -7.02 -2.79 7.27
CA GLU A 14 -7.05 -3.56 8.52
C GLU A 14 -5.64 -3.75 9.09
N ALA A 15 -4.63 -3.92 8.22
CA ALA A 15 -3.23 -3.96 8.63
C ALA A 15 -2.78 -2.61 9.23
N ALA A 16 -3.20 -1.50 8.63
CA ALA A 16 -2.91 -0.16 9.15
C ALA A 16 -3.59 0.08 10.51
N LEU A 17 -4.83 -0.39 10.67
CA LEU A 17 -5.57 -0.27 11.94
C LEU A 17 -4.91 -1.08 13.06
N LEU A 18 -4.53 -2.33 12.79
CA LEU A 18 -3.83 -3.18 13.76
C LEU A 18 -2.45 -2.63 14.12
N MET A 19 -1.70 -2.14 13.12
CA MET A 19 -0.41 -1.49 13.35
C MET A 19 -0.57 -0.22 14.19
N GLY A 20 -1.56 0.62 13.90
CA GLY A 20 -1.85 1.83 14.67
C GLY A 20 -2.18 1.53 16.14
N LEU A 21 -2.87 0.42 16.41
CA LEU A 21 -3.16 -0.02 17.78
C LEU A 21 -1.89 -0.45 18.53
N VAL A 22 -1.06 -1.28 17.89
CA VAL A 22 0.18 -1.79 18.51
C VAL A 22 1.19 -0.68 18.73
N LEU A 23 1.31 0.26 17.78
CA LEU A 23 2.24 1.39 17.86
C LEU A 23 1.72 2.56 18.71
N SER A 24 0.60 2.37 19.41
CA SER A 24 0.09 3.39 20.32
C SER A 24 1.06 3.66 21.49
N PRO A 25 1.05 4.88 22.07
CA PRO A 25 1.94 5.23 23.19
C PRO A 25 1.79 4.35 24.45
N GLY A 26 0.70 3.57 24.55
CA GLY A 26 0.45 2.66 25.66
C GLY A 26 1.23 1.33 25.58
N THR A 27 1.82 1.02 24.43
CA THR A 27 2.60 -0.21 24.24
C THR A 27 4.06 0.01 24.62
N PRO A 28 4.69 -0.89 25.40
CA PRO A 28 6.13 -0.82 25.65
C PRO A 28 6.93 -0.79 24.33
N PRO A 29 7.90 0.12 24.16
CA PRO A 29 8.64 0.25 22.90
C PRO A 29 9.30 -1.04 22.41
N ALA A 30 9.77 -1.89 23.33
CA ALA A 30 10.35 -3.19 23.00
C ALA A 30 9.32 -4.14 22.37
N ASP A 31 8.09 -4.17 22.89
CA ASP A 31 7.02 -5.01 22.38
C ASP A 31 6.54 -4.53 21.00
N ALA A 32 6.42 -3.20 20.84
CA ALA A 32 6.11 -2.58 19.55
C ALA A 32 7.20 -2.90 18.51
N ALA A 33 8.48 -2.83 18.89
CA ALA A 33 9.60 -3.18 18.00
C ALA A 33 9.60 -4.67 17.61
N ALA A 34 9.31 -5.57 18.54
CA ALA A 34 9.19 -7.00 18.27
C ALA A 34 8.01 -7.31 17.33
N TRP A 35 6.89 -6.60 17.48
CA TRP A 35 5.77 -6.73 16.57
C TRP A 35 6.10 -6.22 15.16
N ILE A 36 6.77 -5.05 15.05
CA ILE A 36 7.27 -4.54 13.76
C ILE A 36 8.19 -5.59 13.12
N GLU A 37 9.11 -6.20 13.86
CA GLU A 37 10.00 -7.22 13.31
C GLU A 37 9.23 -8.44 12.78
N GLY A 38 8.19 -8.90 13.47
CA GLY A 38 7.34 -9.99 12.99
C GLY A 38 6.51 -9.63 11.75
N PHE A 39 6.06 -8.38 11.64
CA PHE A 39 5.27 -7.89 10.51
C PHE A 39 6.14 -7.60 9.27
N VAL A 40 7.25 -6.91 9.48
CA VAL A 40 8.12 -6.33 8.45
C VAL A 40 9.21 -7.37 8.05
N GLY A 41 9.75 -8.11 9.01
CA GLY A 41 10.81 -9.11 8.81
C GLY A 41 10.36 -10.47 8.28
N GLY A 42 9.07 -10.69 8.04
CA GLY A 42 8.56 -11.95 7.51
C GLY A 42 9.21 -12.34 6.17
N THR A 43 9.59 -13.62 6.03
CA THR A 43 10.33 -14.21 4.90
C THR A 43 9.63 -14.14 3.53
N SER A 44 8.44 -13.53 3.46
CA SER A 44 7.56 -13.46 2.29
C SER A 44 7.25 -12.02 1.88
N GLY A 45 8.26 -11.13 1.88
CA GLY A 45 8.12 -9.81 1.24
C GLY A 45 7.55 -8.69 2.12
N GLY A 46 7.69 -8.76 3.45
CA GLY A 46 7.22 -7.69 4.36
C GLY A 46 7.85 -6.32 4.09
N GLY A 47 9.09 -6.27 3.57
CA GLY A 47 9.72 -5.04 3.10
C GLY A 47 9.07 -4.42 1.87
N MET A 48 8.41 -5.23 1.04
CA MET A 48 7.69 -4.76 -0.15
C MET A 48 6.37 -4.09 0.22
N LEU A 49 5.72 -4.54 1.29
CA LEU A 49 4.49 -3.93 1.79
C LEU A 49 4.70 -2.48 2.23
N LEU A 50 5.80 -2.19 2.94
CA LEU A 50 6.15 -0.82 3.34
C LEU A 50 6.53 0.08 2.16
N VAL A 51 7.04 -0.50 1.06
CA VAL A 51 7.31 0.25 -0.17
C VAL A 51 6.01 0.61 -0.90
N HIS A 52 4.98 -0.25 -0.79
CA HIS A 52 3.71 -0.05 -1.48
C HIS A 52 2.67 0.75 -0.69
N ASP A 53 2.69 0.69 0.65
CA ASP A 53 1.76 1.43 1.50
C ASP A 53 2.51 2.50 2.32
N GLU A 54 2.48 3.74 1.82
CA GLU A 54 3.08 4.90 2.49
C GLU A 54 2.46 5.21 3.85
N ARG A 55 1.22 4.76 4.11
CA ARG A 55 0.56 4.98 5.40
C ARG A 55 1.17 4.09 6.48
N LEU A 56 1.46 2.83 6.15
CA LEU A 56 2.17 1.92 7.07
C LEU A 56 3.57 2.45 7.37
N LEU A 57 4.27 2.93 6.34
CA LEU A 57 5.56 3.58 6.53
C LEU A 57 5.44 4.82 7.44
N GLY A 58 4.39 5.63 7.25
CA GLY A 58 4.09 6.78 8.10
C GLY A 58 3.79 6.42 9.56
N LEU A 59 3.09 5.31 9.82
CA LEU A 59 2.84 4.82 11.19
C LEU A 59 4.14 4.39 11.88
N VAL A 60 5.01 3.68 11.16
CA VAL A 60 6.33 3.27 11.68
C VAL A 60 7.20 4.51 11.94
N ASP A 61 7.22 5.48 11.02
CA ASP A 61 7.99 6.72 11.17
C ASP A 61 7.49 7.59 12.33
N ALA A 62 6.18 7.78 12.44
CA ALA A 62 5.56 8.53 13.53
C ALA A 62 5.80 7.88 14.90
N TRP A 63 5.72 6.55 14.97
CA TRP A 63 6.06 5.82 16.18
C TRP A 63 7.53 5.98 16.52
N LEU A 64 8.43 5.71 15.57
CA LEU A 64 9.88 5.73 15.80
C LEU A 64 10.37 7.11 16.25
N THR A 65 9.80 8.18 15.69
CA THR A 65 10.08 9.57 16.08
C THR A 65 9.46 9.97 17.42
N GLY A 66 8.43 9.24 17.89
CA GLY A 66 7.80 9.40 19.19
C GLY A 66 8.42 8.58 20.33
N VAL A 67 9.34 7.64 20.04
CA VAL A 67 10.00 6.82 21.07
C VAL A 67 10.95 7.69 21.92
N PRO A 68 10.86 7.65 23.27
CA PRO A 68 11.80 8.33 24.15
C PRO A 68 13.25 7.87 23.94
N ALA A 69 14.21 8.78 24.07
CA ALA A 69 15.63 8.52 23.79
C ALA A 69 16.20 7.34 24.59
N GLU A 70 15.72 7.16 25.82
CA GLU A 70 16.11 6.09 26.74
C GLU A 70 15.70 4.71 26.18
N ALA A 71 14.50 4.60 25.61
CA ALA A 71 13.99 3.37 25.03
C ALA A 71 14.43 3.17 23.57
N PHE A 72 14.79 4.25 22.87
CA PHE A 72 15.21 4.22 21.47
C PHE A 72 16.47 3.36 21.26
N THR A 73 17.41 3.43 22.20
CA THR A 73 18.66 2.65 22.15
C THR A 73 18.40 1.14 22.26
N ASP A 74 17.32 0.74 22.93
CA ASP A 74 16.97 -0.66 23.13
C ASP A 74 16.26 -1.27 21.91
N VAL A 75 15.47 -0.48 21.18
CA VAL A 75 14.71 -0.94 20.01
C VAL A 75 15.53 -0.93 18.72
N LEU A 76 16.48 -0.01 18.59
CA LEU A 76 17.28 0.19 17.38
C LEU A 76 18.05 -1.05 16.90
N PRO A 77 18.71 -1.85 17.76
CA PRO A 77 19.48 -3.01 17.33
C PRO A 77 18.62 -4.04 16.59
N LEU A 78 17.39 -4.25 17.06
CA LEU A 78 16.42 -5.16 16.44
C LEU A 78 16.00 -4.65 15.07
N LEU A 79 15.52 -3.40 15.02
CA LEU A 79 15.06 -2.77 13.78
C LEU A 79 16.19 -2.71 12.73
N ARG A 80 17.40 -2.31 13.14
CA ARG A 80 18.57 -2.29 12.25
C ARG A 80 18.81 -3.65 11.64
N ARG A 81 18.73 -4.73 12.43
CA ARG A 81 18.90 -6.10 11.93
C ARG A 81 17.81 -6.44 10.91
N THR A 82 16.55 -6.14 11.20
CA THR A 82 15.41 -6.40 10.31
C THR A 82 15.55 -5.68 8.98
N PHE A 83 15.73 -4.36 8.98
CA PHE A 83 15.85 -3.58 7.75
C PHE A 83 17.14 -3.85 6.98
N SER A 84 18.22 -4.26 7.65
CA SER A 84 19.47 -4.62 6.97
C SER A 84 19.38 -5.93 6.18
N ALA A 85 18.44 -6.81 6.54
CA ALA A 85 18.21 -8.08 5.84
C ALA A 85 17.53 -7.89 4.46
N TYR A 86 17.06 -6.68 4.15
CA TYR A 86 16.41 -6.39 2.88
C TYR A 86 17.39 -6.29 1.71
N GLU A 87 16.88 -6.67 0.54
CA GLU A 87 17.56 -6.46 -0.72
C GLU A 87 17.98 -4.99 -0.88
N PRO A 88 19.18 -4.70 -1.43
CA PRO A 88 19.68 -3.33 -1.57
C PRO A 88 18.71 -2.39 -2.30
N GLY A 89 17.97 -2.90 -3.30
CA GLY A 89 16.95 -2.13 -4.02
C GLY A 89 15.79 -1.68 -3.14
N VAL A 90 15.27 -2.58 -2.30
CA VAL A 90 14.18 -2.27 -1.35
C VAL A 90 14.64 -1.25 -0.32
N ARG A 91 15.86 -1.38 0.22
CA ARG A 91 16.44 -0.40 1.15
C ARG A 91 16.59 0.98 0.52
N ARG A 92 16.99 1.04 -0.76
CA ARG A 92 17.11 2.29 -1.50
C ARG A 92 15.75 2.97 -1.63
N THR A 93 14.74 2.24 -2.11
CA THR A 93 13.39 2.79 -2.29
C THR A 93 12.79 3.26 -0.97
N LEU A 94 12.90 2.47 0.10
CA LEU A 94 12.47 2.89 1.45
C LEU A 94 13.18 4.16 1.90
N GLY A 95 14.50 4.26 1.70
CA GLY A 95 15.26 5.46 2.04
C GLY A 95 14.84 6.70 1.24
N GLU A 96 14.44 6.55 -0.02
CA GLU A 96 13.90 7.63 -0.85
C GLU A 96 12.51 8.06 -0.37
N LEU A 97 11.64 7.11 0.00
CA LEU A 97 10.32 7.39 0.58
C LEU A 97 10.42 8.13 1.93
N VAL A 98 11.29 7.66 2.83
CA VAL A 98 11.54 8.32 4.12
C VAL A 98 12.10 9.73 3.93
N ARG A 99 13.00 9.94 2.95
CA ARG A 99 13.57 11.26 2.65
C ARG A 99 12.50 12.25 2.15
N ARG A 100 11.47 11.77 1.45
CA ARG A 100 10.32 12.59 1.00
C ARG A 100 9.44 13.01 2.18
N GLY A 101 9.44 12.22 3.26
CA GLY A 101 8.78 12.49 4.53
C GLY A 101 7.25 12.40 4.47
N PRO A 102 6.57 12.20 5.62
CA PRO A 102 5.10 12.08 5.68
C PRO A 102 4.32 13.39 5.47
N GLY A 103 4.88 14.39 4.78
CA GLY A 103 4.36 15.77 4.76
C GLY A 103 4.35 16.48 3.41
N THR A 104 4.74 15.85 2.30
CA THR A 104 4.65 16.47 0.96
C THR A 104 3.38 16.07 0.20
N GLY A 105 2.35 15.59 0.91
CA GLY A 105 1.07 15.16 0.34
C GLY A 105 -0.17 15.86 0.92
N GLY A 106 -0.02 17.03 1.56
CA GLY A 106 -1.13 17.70 2.24
C GLY A 106 -1.02 19.22 2.25
N GLY A 107 -1.32 19.84 1.11
CA GLY A 107 -1.72 21.26 1.04
C GLY A 107 -0.61 22.30 0.88
N ALA A 108 -0.22 22.58 -0.36
CA ALA A 108 -0.09 23.94 -0.92
C ALA A 108 0.49 23.89 -2.34
N THR A 109 -0.35 24.20 -3.33
CA THR A 109 -0.02 24.93 -4.57
C THR A 109 1.41 24.78 -5.12
N ALA A 110 1.65 23.69 -5.86
CA ALA A 110 2.70 23.68 -6.88
C ALA A 110 2.05 23.22 -8.19
N ALA A 111 1.69 24.20 -9.02
CA ALA A 111 1.46 23.96 -10.42
C ALA A 111 2.71 23.30 -11.02
N GLY A 112 2.55 22.13 -11.63
CA GLY A 112 3.57 21.52 -12.48
C GLY A 112 3.96 20.09 -12.10
N THR A 113 3.53 19.16 -12.95
CA THR A 113 4.19 17.87 -13.22
C THR A 113 4.34 16.89 -12.05
N GLY A 114 3.22 16.49 -11.43
CA GLY A 114 3.14 15.22 -10.71
C GLY A 114 2.81 14.07 -11.67
N THR A 115 3.37 12.88 -11.43
CA THR A 115 3.12 11.68 -12.23
C THR A 115 1.62 11.37 -12.27
N PRO A 116 0.97 11.28 -13.44
CA PRO A 116 -0.49 11.22 -13.50
C PRO A 116 -1.03 9.88 -12.97
N GLY A 117 -1.73 9.86 -11.83
CA GLY A 117 -2.45 8.66 -11.37
C GLY A 117 -2.53 8.42 -9.85
N PHE A 118 -1.86 9.23 -9.02
CA PHE A 118 -1.79 9.03 -7.57
C PHE A 118 -2.29 10.26 -6.80
N ALA A 119 -3.46 10.78 -7.18
CA ALA A 119 -4.15 11.81 -6.41
C ALA A 119 -4.83 11.18 -5.18
N ALA A 120 -5.00 11.97 -4.12
CA ALA A 120 -5.66 11.52 -2.88
C ALA A 120 -7.13 11.11 -3.09
N ASP A 121 -7.77 11.64 -4.13
CA ASP A 121 -9.11 11.28 -4.58
C ASP A 121 -9.07 10.70 -5.99
N PHE A 122 -10.03 9.82 -6.31
CA PHE A 122 -10.14 9.24 -7.64
C PHE A 122 -10.55 10.31 -8.67
N ASP A 123 -9.78 10.40 -9.75
CA ASP A 123 -10.18 11.17 -10.93
C ASP A 123 -11.20 10.36 -11.73
N THR A 124 -12.48 10.60 -11.44
CA THR A 124 -13.61 9.88 -12.05
C THR A 124 -13.68 10.07 -13.56
N VAL A 125 -13.33 11.26 -14.07
CA VAL A 125 -13.32 11.54 -15.52
C VAL A 125 -12.27 10.70 -16.23
N ARG A 126 -11.09 10.55 -15.63
CA ARG A 126 -10.03 9.68 -16.16
C ARG A 126 -10.33 8.20 -15.98
N ALA A 127 -10.94 7.81 -14.87
CA ALA A 127 -11.36 6.43 -14.62
C ALA A 127 -12.42 5.99 -15.65
N ASP A 128 -13.38 6.87 -15.97
CA ASP A 128 -14.41 6.60 -16.97
C ASP A 128 -13.81 6.43 -18.38
N ALA A 129 -12.75 7.17 -18.70
CA ALA A 129 -12.10 7.11 -20.01
C ALA A 129 -11.44 5.74 -20.32
N VAL A 130 -11.08 4.95 -19.29
CA VAL A 130 -10.46 3.63 -19.48
C VAL A 130 -11.46 2.47 -19.42
N LEU A 131 -12.71 2.72 -19.00
CA LEU A 131 -13.76 1.69 -18.89
C LEU A 131 -14.03 0.93 -20.19
N PRO A 132 -14.03 1.54 -21.39
CA PRO A 132 -14.25 0.79 -22.64
C PRO A 132 -13.16 -0.27 -22.89
N VAL A 133 -11.90 0.08 -22.62
CA VAL A 133 -10.77 -0.85 -22.81
C VAL A 133 -10.81 -1.98 -21.78
N VAL A 134 -11.14 -1.66 -20.53
CA VAL A 134 -11.29 -2.65 -19.46
C VAL A 134 -12.45 -3.61 -19.76
N ARG A 135 -13.57 -3.11 -20.28
CA ARG A 135 -14.70 -3.95 -20.72
C ARG A 135 -14.30 -4.88 -21.87
N LEU A 136 -13.57 -4.38 -22.85
CA LEU A 136 -13.05 -5.18 -23.95
C LEU A 136 -12.10 -6.29 -23.46
N LEU A 137 -11.13 -5.95 -22.59
CA LEU A 137 -10.18 -6.92 -22.05
C LEU A 137 -10.83 -7.97 -21.15
N LEU A 138 -11.92 -7.62 -20.48
CA LEU A 138 -12.71 -8.53 -19.66
C LEU A 138 -13.79 -9.27 -20.46
N GLY A 139 -13.88 -9.05 -21.78
CA GLY A 139 -14.88 -9.69 -22.65
C GLY A 139 -16.33 -9.28 -22.35
N LEU A 140 -16.54 -8.14 -21.69
CA LEU A 140 -17.84 -7.62 -21.30
C LEU A 140 -18.57 -6.87 -22.43
N ASP A 141 -17.90 -6.66 -23.56
CA ASP A 141 -18.50 -6.09 -24.79
C ASP A 141 -19.06 -7.16 -25.74
N GLU A 142 -18.94 -8.46 -25.42
CA GLU A 142 -19.42 -9.58 -26.25
C GLU A 142 -20.83 -10.05 -25.85
N VAL A 143 -21.76 -9.12 -25.59
CA VAL A 143 -23.19 -9.47 -25.45
C VAL A 143 -24.07 -8.40 -26.10
N ASP A 144 -24.11 -8.41 -27.43
CA ASP A 144 -25.32 -7.98 -28.17
C ASP A 144 -25.51 -8.76 -29.48
N GLU A 145 -25.16 -10.05 -29.51
CA GLU A 145 -25.65 -11.00 -30.51
C GLU A 145 -26.88 -11.74 -29.99
N ASN A 146 -28.05 -11.07 -30.00
CA ASN A 146 -29.35 -11.63 -30.37
C ASN A 146 -30.46 -10.71 -29.88
N THR A 147 -30.92 -9.80 -30.74
CA THR A 147 -32.33 -9.72 -31.10
C THR A 147 -32.39 -8.95 -32.42
N ASP A 148 -33.12 -9.50 -33.39
CA ASP A 148 -33.49 -8.88 -34.67
C ASP A 148 -32.60 -9.20 -35.89
N ASN A 149 -32.65 -10.45 -36.35
CA ASN A 149 -32.72 -10.69 -37.79
C ASN A 149 -33.55 -11.94 -38.09
N ASP A 150 -34.84 -11.86 -37.75
CA ASP A 150 -35.87 -12.55 -38.53
C ASP A 150 -36.54 -11.48 -39.40
N LEU A 151 -36.80 -11.80 -40.68
CA LEU A 151 -37.44 -10.97 -41.73
C LEU A 151 -36.55 -10.14 -42.68
N ALA A 152 -35.86 -10.79 -43.64
CA ALA A 152 -35.85 -10.36 -45.05
C ALA A 152 -35.15 -11.38 -45.98
N GLY A 153 -35.84 -11.83 -47.04
CA GLY A 153 -35.16 -12.15 -48.30
C GLY A 153 -35.23 -13.57 -48.86
N VAL A 154 -36.37 -14.26 -48.78
CA VAL A 154 -36.74 -15.22 -49.85
C VAL A 154 -37.09 -14.40 -51.10
N THR A 155 -36.18 -14.34 -52.08
CA THR A 155 -36.46 -14.22 -53.52
C THR A 155 -35.18 -14.38 -54.31
N GLY A 156 -35.14 -15.31 -55.26
CA GLY A 156 -34.10 -15.44 -56.29
C GLY A 156 -33.84 -16.87 -56.70
#